data_AF-E6QIV2-F1
#
_entry.id   AF-E6QIV2-F1
#
_cell.length_a   1.000
_cell.length_b   1.000
_cell.length_c   1.000
_cell.angle_alpha   90.00
_cell.angle_beta   90.00
_cell.angle_gamma   90.00
#
_symmetry.space_group_name_H-M   'P 1'
#
loop_
_entity.id
_entity.type
_entity.pdbx_description
1 polymer ?
#
loop_
_entity_poly.entity_id
_entity_poly.type
_entity_poly.pdbx_seq_one_letter_code
_entity_poly.pdbx_strand_id
1 'polypeptide(L)'
;MCRRVKYKCRDNIYCSIRNIIGLILLVLSSAAYVKAQVAVIGTQSVIPQSQTASPYGVVVDSAGNLYVSDTQKGEILCFSSTGTACGIPFPISSGQSSPKSSVESVSSG
;
A
#
# COMPACT_ATOMS: atom_id res chain seq x y z
N MET A 1 -1.18 -35.69 -57.11
CA MET A 1 -2.35 -34.78 -57.17
C MET A 1 -2.39 -33.92 -55.91
N CYS A 2 -1.92 -32.67 -55.98
CA CYS A 2 -1.94 -31.72 -54.86
C CYS A 2 -3.30 -31.00 -54.84
N ARG A 3 -4.16 -31.27 -53.86
CA ARG A 3 -5.40 -30.49 -53.69
C ARG A 3 -5.11 -29.27 -52.81
N ARG A 4 -4.99 -28.10 -53.43
CA ARG A 4 -5.03 -26.80 -52.73
C ARG A 4 -6.39 -26.65 -52.05
N VAL A 5 -6.44 -26.68 -50.73
CA VAL A 5 -7.63 -26.24 -49.98
C VAL A 5 -7.66 -24.71 -50.06
N LYS A 6 -8.45 -24.18 -50.99
CA LYS A 6 -8.79 -22.75 -51.02
C LYS A 6 -9.75 -22.51 -49.86
N TYR A 7 -9.33 -21.81 -48.81
CA TYR A 7 -10.27 -21.15 -47.88
C TYR A 7 -10.95 -20.02 -48.66
N LYS A 8 -11.93 -20.38 -49.49
CA LYS A 8 -12.72 -19.44 -50.28
C LYS A 8 -13.54 -18.64 -49.27
N CYS A 9 -13.35 -17.32 -49.22
CA CYS A 9 -14.22 -16.39 -48.51
C CYS A 9 -15.63 -16.44 -49.14
N ARG A 10 -16.40 -17.48 -48.81
CA ARG A 10 -17.76 -17.70 -49.33
C ARG A 10 -18.65 -18.45 -48.34
N ASP A 11 -18.41 -18.34 -47.04
CA ASP A 11 -19.39 -18.72 -46.03
C ASP A 11 -19.33 -17.68 -44.90
N ASN A 12 -20.43 -16.95 -44.68
CA ASN A 12 -20.58 -15.97 -43.58
C ASN A 12 -20.16 -16.53 -42.21
N ILE A 13 -20.17 -17.86 -42.08
CA ILE A 13 -19.73 -18.61 -40.93
C ILE A 13 -18.25 -18.34 -40.59
N TYR A 14 -17.33 -18.26 -41.57
CA TYR A 14 -15.90 -18.06 -41.30
C TYR A 14 -15.58 -16.63 -40.85
N CYS A 15 -16.29 -15.65 -41.42
CA CYS A 15 -16.15 -14.25 -40.98
C CYS A 15 -16.73 -14.07 -39.56
N SER A 16 -17.84 -14.74 -39.25
CA SER A 16 -18.47 -14.76 -37.93
C SER A 16 -17.58 -15.45 -36.88
N ILE A 17 -17.02 -16.61 -37.18
CA ILE A 17 -16.09 -17.33 -36.29
C ILE A 17 -14.85 -16.48 -35.99
N ARG A 18 -14.27 -15.80 -36.99
CA ARG A 18 -13.11 -14.91 -36.80
C ARG A 18 -13.42 -13.72 -35.89
N ASN A 19 -14.64 -13.17 -35.98
CA ASN A 19 -15.08 -12.06 -35.12
C ASN A 19 -15.37 -12.53 -33.68
N ILE A 20 -16.03 -13.67 -33.53
CA ILE A 20 -16.34 -14.29 -32.23
C ILE A 20 -15.06 -14.66 -31.48
N ILE A 21 -14.08 -15.28 -32.15
CA ILE A 21 -12.78 -15.60 -31.55
C ILE A 21 -12.06 -14.32 -31.11
N GLY A 22 -12.09 -13.25 -31.91
CA GLY A 22 -11.50 -11.96 -31.55
C GLY A 22 -12.15 -11.32 -30.31
N LEU A 23 -13.47 -11.37 -30.20
CA LEU A 23 -14.21 -10.88 -29.04
C LEU A 23 -13.93 -11.71 -27.78
N ILE A 24 -13.86 -13.04 -27.91
CA ILE A 24 -13.52 -13.94 -26.80
C ILE A 24 -12.11 -13.64 -26.28
N LEU A 25 -11.12 -13.46 -27.16
CA LEU A 25 -9.75 -13.12 -26.76
C LEU A 25 -9.67 -11.74 -26.08
N LEU A 26 -10.45 -10.77 -26.54
CA LEU A 26 -10.53 -9.43 -25.95
C LEU A 26 -11.13 -9.49 -24.54
N VAL A 27 -12.20 -10.26 -24.33
CA VAL A 27 -12.82 -10.45 -23.01
C VAL A 27 -11.91 -11.24 -22.05
N LEU A 28 -11.13 -12.20 -22.56
CA LEU A 28 -10.16 -12.94 -21.74
C LEU A 28 -8.97 -12.05 -21.33
N SER A 29 -8.56 -11.10 -22.16
CA SER A 29 -7.49 -10.16 -21.83
C SER A 29 -7.85 -9.20 -20.67
N SER A 30 -9.11 -8.76 -20.61
CA SER A 30 -9.60 -7.95 -19.49
C SER A 30 -9.85 -8.74 -18.20
N ALA A 31 -9.93 -10.07 -18.27
CA ALA A 31 -9.94 -10.92 -17.08
C ALA A 31 -8.54 -11.09 -16.45
N ALA A 32 -7.47 -10.72 -17.18
CA ALA A 32 -6.09 -10.83 -16.76
C ALA A 32 -5.45 -9.48 -16.37
N TYR A 33 -6.24 -8.52 -15.86
CA TYR A 33 -5.65 -7.36 -15.18
C TYR A 33 -4.95 -7.85 -13.91
N VAL A 34 -3.63 -8.00 -14.00
CA VAL A 34 -2.77 -8.30 -12.86
C VAL A 34 -2.77 -7.07 -11.95
N LYS A 35 -3.64 -7.09 -10.94
CA LYS A 35 -3.56 -6.16 -9.82
C LYS A 35 -2.27 -6.51 -9.08
N ALA A 36 -1.22 -5.72 -9.27
CA ALA A 36 -0.02 -5.79 -8.46
C ALA A 36 -0.41 -5.38 -7.03
N GLN A 37 -0.71 -6.36 -6.18
CA GLN A 37 -0.90 -6.14 -4.76
C GLN A 37 0.41 -6.46 -4.05
N VAL A 38 0.97 -5.48 -3.34
CA VAL A 38 2.04 -5.72 -2.39
C VAL A 38 1.46 -6.67 -1.34
N ALA A 39 1.93 -7.91 -1.32
CA ALA A 39 1.58 -8.85 -0.28
C ALA A 39 2.20 -8.35 1.02
N VAL A 40 1.38 -7.77 1.91
CA VAL A 40 1.79 -7.55 3.29
C VAL A 40 1.98 -8.96 3.87
N ILE A 41 3.21 -9.31 4.25
CA ILE A 41 3.60 -10.65 4.72
C ILE A 41 3.03 -10.93 6.14
N GLY A 42 2.15 -10.05 6.65
CA GLY A 42 1.57 -10.12 7.99
C GLY A 42 0.29 -9.27 8.11
N THR A 43 -0.17 -9.09 9.34
CA THR A 43 -1.36 -8.28 9.64
C THR A 43 -1.03 -6.79 9.67
N GLN A 44 -1.78 -5.98 8.92
CA GLN A 44 -1.65 -4.52 9.00
C GLN A 44 -2.54 -3.98 10.13
N SER A 45 -1.95 -3.22 11.04
CA SER A 45 -2.69 -2.40 12.02
C SER A 45 -2.75 -0.97 11.50
N VAL A 46 -3.96 -0.41 11.39
CA VAL A 46 -4.18 0.97 10.91
C VAL A 46 -4.55 1.84 12.10
N ILE A 47 -3.83 2.95 12.28
CA ILE A 47 -4.16 3.95 13.28
C ILE A 47 -5.29 4.84 12.73
N PRO A 48 -6.46 4.92 13.39
CA PRO A 48 -7.60 5.69 12.90
C PRO A 48 -7.33 7.20 12.83
N GLN A 49 -8.01 7.89 11.90
CA GLN A 49 -8.01 9.37 11.82
C GLN A 49 -8.63 10.05 13.05
N SER A 50 -9.44 9.35 13.85
CA SER A 50 -9.87 9.88 15.15
C SER A 50 -8.70 10.05 16.12
N GLN A 51 -7.65 9.25 15.95
CA GLN A 51 -6.46 9.28 16.77
C GLN A 51 -5.36 10.17 16.18
N THR A 52 -5.35 10.41 14.86
CA THR A 52 -4.36 11.26 14.16
C THR A 52 -5.03 12.27 13.20
N ALA A 53 -4.65 13.55 13.26
CA ALA A 53 -5.25 14.63 12.47
C ALA A 53 -4.35 15.10 11.32
N SER A 54 -3.06 15.33 11.57
CA SER A 54 -2.07 15.62 10.51
C SER A 54 -0.70 15.07 10.90
N PRO A 55 -0.45 13.77 10.71
CA PRO A 55 0.85 13.19 11.02
C PRO A 55 1.92 13.76 10.10
N TYR A 56 2.99 14.31 10.68
CA TYR A 56 4.12 14.88 9.94
C TYR A 56 5.33 13.96 9.90
N GLY A 57 5.54 13.16 10.95
CA GLY A 57 6.72 12.32 11.11
C GLY A 57 6.44 11.15 12.04
N VAL A 58 7.17 10.07 11.83
CA VAL A 58 7.04 8.82 12.60
C VAL A 58 8.41 8.25 12.94
N VAL A 59 8.56 7.70 14.14
CA VAL A 59 9.74 6.90 14.55
C VAL A 59 9.30 5.70 15.37
N VAL A 60 10.13 4.66 15.41
CA VAL A 60 9.89 3.44 16.19
C VAL A 60 11.04 3.25 17.17
N ASP A 61 10.73 2.91 18.43
CA ASP A 61 11.75 2.57 19.43
C ASP A 61 12.16 1.08 19.39
N SER A 62 13.15 0.69 20.17
CA SER A 62 13.60 -0.70 20.26
C SER A 62 12.59 -1.66 20.88
N ALA A 63 11.57 -1.15 21.58
CA ALA A 63 10.47 -1.93 22.14
C ALA A 63 9.30 -2.11 21.14
N GLY A 64 9.37 -1.47 19.97
CA GLY A 64 8.34 -1.52 18.93
C GLY A 64 7.21 -0.52 19.14
N ASN A 65 7.39 0.51 19.98
CA ASN A 65 6.45 1.61 20.09
C ASN A 65 6.66 2.60 18.94
N LEU A 66 5.56 3.00 18.30
CA LEU A 66 5.50 3.99 17.23
C LEU A 66 5.14 5.36 17.82
N TYR A 67 6.02 6.34 17.60
CA TYR A 67 5.79 7.73 17.95
C TYR A 67 5.45 8.52 16.70
N VAL A 68 4.36 9.28 16.74
CA VAL A 68 3.82 10.05 15.63
C VAL A 68 3.75 11.53 16.03
N SER A 69 4.42 12.41 15.30
CA SER A 69 4.24 13.86 15.49
C SER A 69 2.98 14.32 14.75
N ASP A 70 1.96 14.73 15.49
CA ASP A 70 0.70 15.24 14.95
C ASP A 70 0.68 16.77 15.02
N THR A 71 0.93 17.40 13.87
CA THR A 71 1.12 18.87 13.82
C THR A 71 -0.18 19.64 14.00
N GLN A 72 -1.32 19.03 13.65
CA GLN A 72 -2.61 19.69 13.83
C GLN A 72 -3.10 19.56 15.28
N LYS A 73 -2.76 18.46 15.97
CA LYS A 73 -3.04 18.34 17.41
C LYS A 73 -2.05 19.09 18.30
N GLY A 74 -0.87 19.43 17.80
CA GLY A 74 0.13 20.08 18.64
C GLY A 74 0.75 19.09 19.64
N GLU A 75 0.83 17.80 19.29
CA GLU A 75 1.26 16.75 20.21
C GLU A 75 2.04 15.63 19.48
N ILE A 76 2.85 14.88 20.25
CA ILE A 76 3.44 13.61 19.84
C ILE A 76 2.60 12.49 20.46
N LEU A 77 2.05 11.64 19.60
CA LEU A 77 1.26 10.46 19.96
C LEU A 77 2.19 9.24 20.05
N CYS A 78 1.87 8.29 20.92
CA CYS A 78 2.59 7.01 21.02
C CYS A 78 1.61 5.85 20.88
N PHE A 79 1.98 4.85 20.09
CA PHE A 79 1.26 3.60 19.90
C PHE A 79 2.18 2.41 20.17
N SER A 80 1.69 1.39 20.87
CA SER A 80 2.40 0.12 21.04
C SER A 80 2.50 -0.63 19.72
N SER A 81 3.27 -1.72 19.70
CA SER A 81 3.37 -2.64 18.56
C SER A 81 2.02 -3.28 18.17
N THR A 82 1.02 -3.24 19.04
CA THR A 82 -0.36 -3.70 18.77
C THR A 82 -1.28 -2.57 18.28
N GLY A 83 -0.80 -1.34 18.16
CA GLY A 83 -1.58 -0.17 17.72
C GLY A 83 -2.43 0.46 18.84
N THR A 84 -2.12 0.18 20.12
CA THR A 84 -2.82 0.77 21.27
C THR A 84 -2.06 1.99 21.77
N ALA A 85 -2.74 3.06 22.20
CA ALA A 85 -2.07 4.24 22.73
C ALA A 85 -1.20 3.89 23.96
N CYS A 86 0.06 4.32 23.99
CA CYS A 86 0.99 4.02 25.09
C CYS A 86 0.65 4.79 26.38
N GLY A 87 -0.21 5.80 26.30
CA GLY A 87 -0.52 6.71 27.41
C GLY A 87 -1.02 8.06 26.91
N ILE A 88 -0.77 9.11 27.71
CA ILE A 88 -1.12 10.48 27.35
C ILE A 88 -0.20 11.02 26.24
N PRO A 89 -0.72 11.82 25.29
CA PRO A 89 0.08 12.53 24.30
C PRO A 89 1.09 13.48 24.94
N PHE A 90 2.23 13.67 24.28
CA PHE A 90 3.25 14.63 24.71
C PHE A 90 3.07 15.97 23.96
N PRO A 91 2.85 17.11 24.64
CA PRO A 91 2.72 18.40 23.96
C PRO A 91 4.02 18.79 23.25
N ILE A 92 3.93 19.36 22.04
CA ILE A 92 5.13 19.88 21.36
C ILE A 92 5.56 21.22 21.96
N SER A 93 6.71 21.19 22.64
CA SER A 93 7.44 22.39 23.04
C SER A 93 8.34 22.91 21.90
N SER A 94 8.82 24.15 22.00
CA SER A 94 9.74 24.73 21.02
C SER A 94 10.99 23.86 20.86
N GLY A 95 11.22 23.34 19.65
CA GLY A 95 12.37 22.49 19.31
C GLY A 95 12.09 20.99 19.25
N GLN A 96 10.87 20.55 19.59
CA GLN A 96 10.48 19.13 19.64
C GLN A 96 9.53 18.74 18.50
N SER A 97 9.63 19.42 17.35
CA SER A 97 8.76 19.22 16.17
C SER A 97 8.81 17.83 15.53
N SER A 98 9.67 16.94 16.03
CA SER A 98 9.69 15.52 15.72
C SER A 98 10.25 14.72 16.90
N PRO A 99 9.80 13.48 17.13
CA PRO A 99 10.42 12.59 18.10
C PRO A 99 11.88 12.31 17.69
N LYS A 100 12.83 12.69 18.55
CA LYS A 100 14.27 12.46 18.35
C LYS A 100 14.71 11.18 19.06
N SER A 101 15.50 10.35 18.37
CA SER A 101 16.23 9.27 19.02
C SER A 101 17.42 9.88 19.78
N SER A 102 17.47 9.69 21.10
CA SER A 102 18.64 10.00 21.91
C SER A 102 19.59 8.81 21.89
N VAL A 103 20.47 8.73 20.89
CA VAL A 103 21.75 8.05 21.12
C VAL A 103 22.67 9.10 21.72
N GLU A 104 22.62 9.28 23.04
CA GLU A 104 23.69 9.97 23.75
C GLU A 104 24.93 9.10 23.62
N SER A 105 25.87 9.52 22.77
CA SER A 105 27.23 9.04 22.84
C SER A 105 27.79 9.43 24.20
N VAL A 106 27.77 8.49 25.15
CA VAL A 106 28.58 8.57 26.37
C VAL A 106 30.04 8.53 25.91
N SER A 107 30.64 9.69 25.67
CA SER A 107 32.08 9.81 25.60
C SER A 107 32.61 9.59 27.01
N SER A 108 33.16 8.41 27.24
CA SER A 108 33.92 8.06 28.44
C SER A 108 34.98 9.14 28.70
N GLY A 109 34.94 9.71 29.90
CA GLY A 109 36.10 10.42 30.48
C GLY A 109 37.11 9.43 31.02
#